data_AF-A0A023G7J2-F1
#
_entry.id   AF-A0A023G7J2-F1
#
_cell.length_a   1.000
_cell.length_b   1.000
_cell.length_c   1.000
_cell.angle_alpha   90.00
_cell.angle_beta   90.00
_cell.angle_gamma   90.00
#
_symmetry.space_group_name_H-M   'P 1'
#
loop_
_entity.id
_entity.type
_entity.pdbx_description
1 polymer ?
#
loop_
_entity_poly.entity_id
_entity_poly.type
_entity_poly.pdbx_seq_one_letter_code
_entity_poly.pdbx_strand_id
1 'polypeptide(L)'
;MCLSYFFRRCRVPAYLLTASTTGGTKRSLSCAPFKMPLKFAANISTMYNQQPFLHRIWEARNAGFKAIECQFPYEHDIEDIARAIRNSHLETVLINSHPGDTKGELGFAAKPGFESEFKASLEASIKAAKTMDCKRIHIMAGMTGTERDSAMEAVYVKNLIRAAQLLEKEGIIGVIEPLCEQVRRGYFLNSYEQGNL
;
A
#
# COMPACT_ATOMS: atom_id res chain seq x y z
N MET A 1 13.75 -22.45 40.96
CA MET A 1 13.59 -21.01 41.22
C MET A 1 12.45 -20.51 40.35
N CYS A 2 11.28 -20.33 40.95
CA CYS A 2 10.04 -19.90 40.30
C CYS A 2 9.72 -18.52 40.87
N LEU A 3 9.63 -17.48 40.03
CA LEU A 3 9.14 -16.17 40.44
C LEU A 3 8.26 -15.59 39.35
N SER A 4 6.95 -15.78 39.53
CA SER A 4 5.89 -15.02 38.91
C SER A 4 5.88 -13.61 39.53
N TYR A 5 6.00 -12.55 38.72
CA TYR A 5 5.77 -11.18 39.17
C TYR A 5 4.52 -10.59 38.55
N PHE A 6 3.68 -10.12 39.48
CA PHE A 6 2.33 -9.63 39.36
C PHE A 6 2.27 -8.22 38.77
N PHE A 7 1.27 -7.96 37.92
CA PHE A 7 0.96 -6.65 37.36
C PHE A 7 0.55 -5.62 38.45
N ARG A 8 1.17 -4.44 38.41
CA ARG A 8 0.75 -3.25 39.20
C ARG A 8 -0.60 -2.74 38.71
N ARG A 9 -1.63 -2.75 39.57
CA ARG A 9 -2.84 -1.95 39.42
C ARG A 9 -2.64 -0.60 40.12
N CYS A 10 -2.74 0.49 39.36
CA CYS A 10 -2.84 1.85 39.90
C CYS A 10 -4.15 2.01 40.69
N ARG A 11 -4.04 2.56 41.90
CA ARG A 11 -5.16 2.96 42.76
C ARG A 11 -5.88 4.17 42.17
N VAL A 12 -7.21 4.11 42.10
CA VAL A 12 -8.08 5.29 41.95
C VAL A 12 -8.65 5.63 43.34
N PRO A 13 -8.73 6.90 43.76
CA PRO A 13 -9.25 7.25 45.08
C PRO A 13 -10.77 7.07 45.13
N ALA A 14 -11.25 6.44 46.20
CA ALA A 14 -12.65 6.37 46.54
C ALA A 14 -13.14 7.75 47.02
N TYR A 15 -14.06 8.36 46.28
CA TYR A 15 -14.88 9.44 46.81
C TYR A 15 -16.23 8.85 47.26
N LEU A 16 -16.48 8.96 48.56
CA LEU A 16 -17.82 8.80 49.14
C LEU A 16 -18.76 9.83 48.51
N LEU A 17 -19.92 9.36 48.04
CA LEU A 17 -21.11 10.19 47.83
C LEU A 17 -22.33 9.40 48.26
N THR A 18 -23.00 9.91 49.29
CA THR A 18 -24.24 9.42 49.89
C THR A 18 -25.44 9.60 48.96
N ALA A 19 -26.43 8.74 49.13
CA ALA A 19 -27.58 8.55 48.26
C ALA A 19 -28.60 9.70 48.22
N SER A 20 -29.30 9.85 47.08
CA SER A 20 -30.70 10.28 47.05
C SER A 20 -31.40 9.73 45.80
N THR A 21 -32.48 8.97 46.02
CA THR A 21 -33.39 8.45 45.01
C THR A 21 -34.33 9.53 44.51
N THR A 22 -34.16 10.00 43.27
CA THR A 22 -35.25 10.61 42.47
C THR A 22 -35.03 10.30 40.99
N GLY A 23 -36.09 9.86 40.32
CA GLY A 23 -36.09 9.32 38.97
C GLY A 23 -35.39 10.21 37.94
N GLY A 24 -34.40 9.63 37.25
CA GLY A 24 -33.74 10.20 36.10
C GLY A 24 -33.73 9.17 34.99
N THR A 25 -34.35 9.50 33.86
CA THR A 25 -34.30 8.75 32.60
C THR A 25 -32.87 8.31 32.30
N LYS A 26 -32.63 6.99 32.20
CA LYS A 26 -31.37 6.41 31.71
C LYS A 26 -31.18 6.84 30.25
N ARG A 27 -30.49 7.94 30.01
CA ARG A 27 -29.92 8.22 28.68
C ARG A 27 -28.73 7.29 28.51
N SER A 28 -28.93 6.23 27.71
CA SER A 28 -27.79 5.49 27.17
C SER A 28 -27.00 6.47 26.31
N LEU A 29 -25.79 6.81 26.75
CA LEU A 29 -24.82 7.45 25.88
C LEU A 29 -24.44 6.39 24.85
N SER A 30 -25.07 6.42 23.67
CA SER A 30 -24.54 5.71 22.53
C SER A 30 -23.17 6.32 22.24
N CYS A 31 -22.12 5.57 22.53
CA CYS A 31 -20.79 5.91 22.07
C CYS A 31 -20.80 5.65 20.56
N ALA A 32 -21.28 6.63 19.79
CA ALA A 32 -21.12 6.60 18.34
C ALA A 32 -19.62 6.44 18.07
N PRO A 33 -19.20 5.45 17.25
CA PRO A 33 -17.79 5.23 17.00
C PRO A 33 -17.16 6.51 16.48
N PHE A 34 -16.14 7.00 17.18
CA PHE A 34 -15.37 8.16 16.76
C PHE A 34 -14.82 7.89 15.36
N LYS A 35 -15.36 8.57 14.36
CA LYS A 35 -14.97 8.41 12.97
C LYS A 35 -13.62 9.10 12.81
N MET A 36 -12.54 8.31 12.79
CA MET A 36 -11.22 8.86 12.48
C MET A 36 -11.26 9.52 11.10
N PRO A 37 -10.88 10.80 10.99
CA PRO A 37 -11.00 11.55 9.73
C PRO A 37 -10.04 11.02 8.65
N LEU A 38 -8.93 10.39 9.08
CA LEU A 38 -7.92 9.82 8.20
C LEU A 38 -8.01 8.29 8.18
N LYS A 39 -7.84 7.73 6.99
CA LYS A 39 -7.72 6.28 6.76
C LYS A 39 -6.24 5.97 6.51
N PHE A 40 -5.71 5.02 7.26
CA PHE A 40 -4.31 4.59 7.13
C PHE A 40 -4.25 3.18 6.54
N ALA A 41 -3.23 2.94 5.73
CA ALA A 41 -2.84 1.63 5.23
C ALA A 41 -1.46 1.26 5.77
N ALA A 42 -1.25 0.01 6.12
CA ALA A 42 0.08 -0.48 6.48
C ALA A 42 0.85 -0.88 5.22
N ASN A 43 2.07 -0.37 5.05
CA ASN A 43 2.97 -0.82 4.00
C ASN A 43 3.65 -2.12 4.45
N ILE A 44 3.17 -3.27 3.99
CA ILE A 44 3.69 -4.59 4.42
C ILE A 44 5.04 -4.95 3.78
N SER A 45 5.51 -4.17 2.81
CA SER A 45 6.86 -4.28 2.25
C SER A 45 7.91 -3.69 3.19
N THR A 46 7.55 -2.67 3.98
CA THR A 46 8.49 -1.97 4.88
C THR A 46 8.21 -2.17 6.36
N MET A 47 6.97 -2.48 6.74
CA MET A 47 6.56 -2.74 8.12
C MET A 47 6.57 -4.25 8.43
N TYR A 48 6.75 -4.59 9.70
CA TYR A 48 6.69 -5.97 10.21
C TYR A 48 7.75 -6.92 9.62
N ASN A 49 8.91 -6.38 9.22
CA ASN A 49 10.00 -7.14 8.58
C ASN A 49 10.57 -8.30 9.42
N GLN A 50 10.33 -8.29 10.72
CA GLN A 50 10.67 -9.40 11.62
C GLN A 50 9.82 -10.66 11.42
N GLN A 51 8.70 -10.57 10.67
CA GLN A 51 7.82 -11.68 10.38
C GLN A 51 7.96 -12.16 8.92
N PRO A 52 7.69 -13.45 8.65
CA PRO A 52 7.49 -13.95 7.28
C PRO A 52 6.45 -13.11 6.53
N PHE A 53 6.62 -12.93 5.22
CA PHE A 53 5.83 -11.97 4.44
C PHE A 53 4.32 -12.10 4.63
N LEU A 54 3.76 -13.32 4.49
CA LEU A 54 2.33 -13.55 4.67
C LEU A 54 1.83 -13.28 6.10
N HIS A 55 2.70 -13.40 7.11
CA HIS A 55 2.35 -13.10 8.50
C HIS A 55 2.22 -11.59 8.74
N ARG A 56 2.90 -10.75 7.94
CA ARG A 56 2.82 -9.28 8.06
C ARG A 56 1.40 -8.75 7.82
N ILE A 57 0.63 -9.43 6.97
CA ILE A 57 -0.79 -9.12 6.72
C ILE A 57 -1.60 -9.28 8.02
N TRP A 58 -1.34 -10.35 8.77
CA TRP A 58 -1.99 -10.58 10.06
C TRP A 58 -1.53 -9.59 11.13
N GLU A 59 -0.25 -9.22 11.15
CA GLU A 59 0.25 -8.17 12.05
C GLU A 59 -0.43 -6.81 11.79
N ALA A 60 -0.60 -6.43 10.52
CA ALA A 60 -1.33 -5.21 10.15
C ALA A 60 -2.78 -5.25 10.67
N ARG A 61 -3.49 -6.37 10.48
CA ARG A 61 -4.83 -6.57 11.03
C ARG A 61 -4.85 -6.44 12.55
N ASN A 62 -3.93 -7.11 13.24
CA ASN A 62 -3.86 -7.13 14.71
C ASN A 62 -3.54 -5.74 15.27
N ALA A 63 -2.75 -4.95 14.55
CA ALA A 63 -2.48 -3.55 14.87
C ALA A 63 -3.67 -2.60 14.60
N GLY A 64 -4.77 -3.11 14.04
CA GLY A 64 -6.01 -2.36 13.83
C GLY A 64 -6.14 -1.72 12.46
N PHE A 65 -5.19 -1.92 11.54
CA PHE A 65 -5.33 -1.45 10.16
C PHE A 65 -6.53 -2.09 9.48
N LYS A 66 -7.08 -1.37 8.50
CA LYS A 66 -8.17 -1.84 7.62
C LYS A 66 -7.72 -2.01 6.18
N ALA A 67 -6.53 -1.53 5.87
CA ALA A 67 -5.96 -1.51 4.54
C ALA A 67 -4.45 -1.80 4.59
N ILE A 68 -3.93 -2.34 3.50
CA ILE A 68 -2.51 -2.55 3.26
C ILE A 68 -2.10 -2.05 1.89
N GLU A 69 -0.84 -1.67 1.75
CA GLU A 69 -0.17 -1.55 0.46
C GLU A 69 1.03 -2.49 0.41
N CYS A 70 1.37 -2.95 -0.79
CA CYS A 70 2.49 -3.86 -1.03
C CYS A 70 3.22 -3.46 -2.30
N GLN A 71 4.51 -3.15 -2.20
CA GLN A 71 5.30 -2.70 -3.36
C GLN A 71 5.37 -3.79 -4.42
N PHE A 72 5.90 -4.96 -4.08
CA PHE A 72 6.16 -6.04 -5.04
C PHE A 72 5.63 -7.38 -4.51
N PRO A 73 4.38 -7.75 -4.84
CA PRO A 73 3.82 -9.04 -4.41
C PRO A 73 4.40 -10.23 -5.20
N TYR A 74 5.16 -9.99 -6.26
CA TYR A 74 5.56 -10.95 -7.30
C TYR A 74 6.58 -12.01 -6.86
N GLU A 75 7.26 -11.82 -5.72
CA GLU A 75 8.19 -12.80 -5.15
C GLU A 75 7.47 -13.95 -4.41
N HIS A 76 6.15 -13.84 -4.27
CA HIS A 76 5.31 -14.80 -3.58
C HIS A 76 4.16 -15.25 -4.47
N ASP A 77 3.53 -16.37 -4.11
CA ASP A 77 2.31 -16.80 -4.78
C ASP A 77 1.19 -15.78 -4.51
N ILE A 78 0.72 -15.14 -5.57
CA ILE A 78 -0.32 -14.11 -5.51
C ILE A 78 -1.64 -14.67 -4.94
N GLU A 79 -1.96 -15.94 -5.18
CA GLU A 79 -3.16 -16.57 -4.63
C GLU A 79 -3.07 -16.79 -3.12
N ASP A 80 -1.87 -17.09 -2.61
CA ASP A 80 -1.65 -17.20 -1.16
C ASP A 80 -1.72 -15.82 -0.49
N ILE A 81 -1.18 -14.78 -1.12
CA ILE A 81 -1.33 -13.40 -0.66
C ILE A 81 -2.81 -13.01 -0.64
N ALA A 82 -3.54 -13.24 -1.74
CA ALA A 82 -4.95 -12.91 -1.84
C ALA A 82 -5.80 -13.67 -0.81
N ARG A 83 -5.48 -14.95 -0.54
CA ARG A 83 -6.14 -15.73 0.51
C ARG A 83 -5.88 -15.14 1.89
N ALA A 84 -4.65 -14.73 2.20
CA ALA A 84 -4.32 -14.08 3.45
C ALA A 84 -5.05 -12.73 3.63
N ILE A 85 -5.13 -11.93 2.56
CA ILE A 85 -5.88 -10.65 2.55
C ILE A 85 -7.37 -10.89 2.81
N ARG A 86 -7.99 -11.84 2.09
CA ARG A 86 -9.41 -12.20 2.30
C ARG A 86 -9.68 -12.66 3.74
N ASN A 87 -8.86 -13.56 4.26
CA ASN A 87 -9.02 -14.10 5.63
C ASN A 87 -8.76 -13.04 6.72
N SER A 88 -7.93 -12.04 6.41
CA SER A 88 -7.65 -10.92 7.31
C SER A 88 -8.61 -9.74 7.13
N HIS A 89 -9.59 -9.82 6.22
CA HIS A 89 -10.56 -8.75 5.92
C HIS A 89 -9.91 -7.36 5.75
N LEU A 90 -8.72 -7.33 5.16
CA LEU A 90 -8.01 -6.10 4.82
C LEU A 90 -8.29 -5.72 3.36
N GLU A 91 -8.32 -4.43 3.08
CA GLU A 91 -8.35 -3.90 1.71
C GLU A 91 -6.92 -3.77 1.17
N THR A 92 -6.67 -4.19 -0.07
CA THR A 92 -5.43 -3.85 -0.78
C THR A 92 -5.58 -2.48 -1.44
N VAL A 93 -4.89 -1.46 -0.93
CA VAL A 93 -5.06 -0.10 -1.44
C VAL A 93 -4.13 0.24 -2.59
N LEU A 94 -2.95 -0.36 -2.70
CA LEU A 94 -1.96 -0.05 -3.73
C LEU A 94 -0.94 -1.18 -3.90
N ILE A 95 -0.58 -1.45 -5.15
CA ILE A 95 0.64 -2.20 -5.50
C ILE A 95 1.46 -1.43 -6.54
N ASN A 96 2.77 -1.68 -6.64
CA ASN A 96 3.55 -1.19 -7.78
C ASN A 96 3.39 -2.15 -8.97
N SER A 97 3.60 -1.66 -10.17
CA SER A 97 3.73 -2.51 -11.36
C SER A 97 4.97 -3.41 -11.25
N HIS A 98 4.95 -4.53 -11.97
CA HIS A 98 6.06 -5.48 -12.02
C HIS A 98 7.36 -4.76 -12.39
N PRO A 99 8.40 -4.82 -11.55
CA PRO A 99 9.60 -4.00 -11.73
C PRO A 99 10.45 -4.45 -12.92
N GLY A 100 10.31 -5.70 -13.34
CA GLY A 100 11.16 -6.37 -14.33
C GLY A 100 11.96 -7.51 -13.70
N ASP A 101 12.60 -8.33 -14.53
CA ASP A 101 13.31 -9.53 -14.08
C ASP A 101 14.82 -9.29 -13.85
N THR A 102 15.34 -8.14 -14.28
CA THR A 102 16.76 -7.80 -14.14
C THR A 102 17.01 -7.05 -12.84
N LYS A 103 18.07 -7.44 -12.13
CA LYS A 103 18.45 -6.85 -10.84
C LYS A 103 18.65 -5.34 -10.98
N GLY A 104 17.80 -4.56 -10.32
CA GLY A 104 17.88 -3.10 -10.24
C GLY A 104 16.86 -2.36 -11.10
N GLU A 105 16.06 -3.03 -11.92
CA GLU A 105 14.97 -2.37 -12.63
C GLU A 105 13.84 -1.94 -11.69
N LEU A 106 13.22 -0.83 -12.05
CA LEU A 106 12.05 -0.27 -11.38
C LEU A 106 11.05 0.17 -12.45
N GLY A 107 10.72 -0.73 -13.37
CA GLY A 107 9.80 -0.49 -14.47
C GLY A 107 10.45 -0.06 -15.78
N PHE A 108 9.61 0.13 -16.78
CA PHE A 108 10.02 0.36 -18.18
C PHE A 108 9.26 1.51 -18.86
N ALA A 109 8.37 2.21 -18.15
CA ALA A 109 7.43 3.12 -18.79
C ALA A 109 8.12 4.23 -19.58
N ALA A 110 9.27 4.72 -19.12
CA ALA A 110 10.05 5.78 -19.75
C ALA A 110 11.29 5.29 -20.52
N LYS A 111 11.45 3.98 -20.76
CA LYS A 111 12.65 3.40 -21.40
C LYS A 111 12.41 3.16 -22.90
N PRO A 112 13.00 3.96 -23.81
CA PRO A 112 12.87 3.74 -25.24
C PRO A 112 13.37 2.34 -25.65
N GLY A 113 12.61 1.63 -26.47
CA GLY A 113 12.94 0.28 -26.91
C GLY A 113 12.49 -0.84 -25.97
N PHE A 114 11.90 -0.51 -24.81
CA PHE A 114 11.38 -1.48 -23.83
C PHE A 114 9.83 -1.50 -23.78
N GLU A 115 9.15 -1.07 -24.83
CA GLU A 115 7.69 -0.97 -24.87
C GLU A 115 6.99 -2.33 -24.76
N SER A 116 7.66 -3.41 -25.18
CA SER A 116 7.15 -4.77 -25.07
C SER A 116 7.22 -5.26 -23.63
N GLU A 117 8.32 -4.99 -22.95
CA GLU A 117 8.59 -5.28 -21.54
C GLU A 117 7.65 -4.47 -20.65
N PHE A 118 7.44 -3.19 -20.96
CA PHE A 118 6.43 -2.37 -20.30
C PHE A 118 5.04 -2.99 -20.40
N LYS A 119 4.63 -3.43 -21.60
CA LYS A 119 3.33 -4.08 -21.80
C LYS A 119 3.20 -5.36 -20.98
N ALA A 120 4.22 -6.24 -21.03
CA ALA A 120 4.23 -7.50 -20.28
C ALA A 120 4.19 -7.27 -18.76
N SER A 121 4.98 -6.30 -18.27
CA SER A 121 4.96 -5.86 -16.87
C SER A 121 3.56 -5.41 -16.45
N LEU A 122 2.91 -4.56 -17.25
CA LEU A 122 1.58 -4.06 -16.94
C LEU A 122 0.52 -5.17 -16.95
N GLU A 123 0.56 -6.08 -17.93
CA GLU A 123 -0.36 -7.23 -18.00
C GLU A 123 -0.22 -8.14 -16.77
N ALA A 124 1.01 -8.43 -16.34
CA ALA A 124 1.27 -9.18 -15.11
C ALA A 124 0.76 -8.44 -13.87
N SER A 125 0.94 -7.12 -13.83
CA SER A 125 0.49 -6.26 -12.73
C SER A 125 -1.03 -6.22 -12.62
N ILE A 126 -1.74 -6.12 -13.74
CA ILE A 126 -3.20 -6.17 -13.82
C ILE A 126 -3.71 -7.52 -13.29
N LYS A 127 -3.09 -8.63 -13.72
CA LYS A 127 -3.45 -9.96 -13.22
C LYS A 127 -3.31 -10.03 -11.70
N ALA A 128 -2.18 -9.57 -11.15
CA ALA A 128 -1.94 -9.59 -9.72
C ALA A 128 -2.93 -8.69 -8.95
N ALA A 129 -3.16 -7.47 -9.42
CA ALA A 129 -4.12 -6.55 -8.82
C ALA A 129 -5.53 -7.15 -8.77
N LYS A 130 -5.98 -7.80 -9.85
CA LYS A 130 -7.29 -8.49 -9.89
C LYS A 130 -7.38 -9.62 -8.87
N THR A 131 -6.35 -10.47 -8.78
CA THR A 131 -6.32 -11.56 -7.79
C THR A 131 -6.34 -11.04 -6.34
N MET A 132 -5.66 -9.93 -6.08
CA MET A 132 -5.58 -9.27 -4.76
C MET A 132 -6.74 -8.30 -4.48
N ASP A 133 -7.70 -8.17 -5.39
CA ASP A 133 -8.77 -7.15 -5.40
C ASP A 133 -8.27 -5.71 -5.15
N CYS A 134 -7.09 -5.39 -5.69
CA CYS A 134 -6.51 -4.05 -5.63
C CYS A 134 -7.02 -3.18 -6.78
N LYS A 135 -7.46 -1.95 -6.48
CA LYS A 135 -7.98 -1.00 -7.47
C LYS A 135 -6.97 0.07 -7.90
N ARG A 136 -5.73 0.03 -7.41
CA ARG A 136 -4.69 0.99 -7.78
C ARG A 136 -3.36 0.30 -8.05
N ILE A 137 -2.72 0.72 -9.15
CA ILE A 137 -1.37 0.29 -9.51
C ILE A 137 -0.51 1.53 -9.69
N HIS A 138 0.61 1.61 -8.97
CA HIS A 138 1.67 2.57 -9.28
C HIS A 138 2.45 2.07 -10.50
N ILE A 139 2.35 2.80 -11.62
CA ILE A 139 3.07 2.51 -12.85
C ILE A 139 4.49 3.04 -12.71
N MET A 140 5.45 2.12 -12.54
CA MET A 140 6.83 2.51 -12.32
C MET A 140 7.49 3.03 -13.61
N ALA A 141 8.17 4.17 -13.49
CA ALA A 141 8.71 4.91 -14.61
C ALA A 141 9.94 4.23 -15.24
N GLY A 142 10.78 3.59 -14.41
CA GLY A 142 12.01 2.94 -14.83
C GLY A 142 13.29 3.67 -14.44
N MET A 143 14.38 2.91 -14.44
CA MET A 143 15.74 3.43 -14.24
C MET A 143 16.32 3.83 -15.59
N THR A 144 16.44 5.13 -15.85
CA THR A 144 16.93 5.70 -17.12
C THR A 144 18.32 6.32 -17.01
N GLY A 145 18.89 6.35 -15.81
CA GLY A 145 20.14 7.06 -15.55
C GLY A 145 19.92 8.56 -15.28
N THR A 146 21.00 9.33 -15.14
CA THR A 146 20.92 10.77 -14.84
C THR A 146 20.70 11.63 -16.09
N GLU A 147 21.00 11.09 -17.27
CA GLU A 147 20.78 11.79 -18.53
C GLU A 147 19.35 11.55 -18.99
N ARG A 148 18.63 12.64 -19.24
CA ARG A 148 17.27 12.61 -19.78
C ARG A 148 17.29 13.16 -21.19
N ASP A 149 16.59 12.46 -22.08
CA ASP A 149 16.31 12.95 -23.42
C ASP A 149 14.80 13.09 -23.65
N SER A 150 14.43 13.82 -24.71
CA SER A 150 13.03 14.01 -25.09
C SER A 150 12.35 12.72 -25.57
N ALA A 151 13.12 11.70 -25.96
CA ALA A 151 12.59 10.42 -26.39
C ALA A 151 12.03 9.62 -25.21
N MET A 152 12.70 9.64 -24.05
CA MET A 152 12.23 9.03 -22.81
C MET A 152 10.89 9.60 -22.37
N GLU A 153 10.73 10.92 -22.42
CA GLU A 153 9.46 11.60 -22.08
C GLU A 153 8.33 11.25 -23.04
N ALA A 154 8.61 11.27 -24.36
CA ALA A 154 7.64 10.86 -25.37
C ALA A 154 7.20 9.40 -25.19
N VAL A 155 8.13 8.50 -24.88
CA VAL A 155 7.85 7.09 -24.58
C VAL A 155 7.04 6.96 -23.29
N TYR A 156 7.39 7.71 -22.24
CA TYR A 156 6.68 7.72 -20.97
C TYR A 156 5.21 8.10 -21.14
N VAL A 157 4.93 9.23 -21.77
CA VAL A 157 3.55 9.70 -22.03
C VAL A 157 2.78 8.68 -22.87
N LYS A 158 3.38 8.17 -23.95
CA LYS A 158 2.75 7.15 -24.82
C LYS A 158 2.40 5.88 -24.04
N ASN A 159 3.28 5.43 -23.16
CA ASN A 159 3.07 4.25 -22.33
C ASN A 159 2.02 4.50 -21.23
N LEU A 160 1.97 5.68 -20.62
CA LEU A 160 0.92 6.05 -19.68
C LEU A 160 -0.47 6.09 -20.33
N ILE A 161 -0.58 6.64 -21.54
CA ILE A 161 -1.85 6.62 -22.31
C ILE A 161 -2.30 5.18 -22.56
N ARG A 162 -1.36 4.32 -22.99
CA ARG A 162 -1.63 2.88 -23.18
C ARG A 162 -2.06 2.21 -21.88
N ALA A 163 -1.41 2.54 -20.76
CA ALA A 163 -1.74 1.98 -19.47
C ALA A 163 -3.14 2.40 -19.02
N ALA A 164 -3.49 3.68 -19.16
CA ALA A 164 -4.83 4.18 -18.85
C ALA A 164 -5.92 3.38 -19.59
N GLN A 165 -5.75 3.16 -20.90
CA GLN A 165 -6.69 2.38 -21.72
C GLN A 165 -6.83 0.91 -21.29
N LEU A 166 -5.75 0.29 -20.81
CA LEU A 166 -5.78 -1.10 -20.35
C LEU A 166 -6.36 -1.22 -18.94
N LEU A 167 -6.03 -0.29 -18.06
CA LEU A 167 -6.48 -0.26 -16.67
C LEU A 167 -7.96 0.13 -16.56
N GLU A 168 -8.45 1.03 -17.41
CA GLU A 168 -9.86 1.42 -17.47
C GLU A 168 -10.78 0.23 -17.72
N LYS A 169 -10.40 -0.67 -18.64
CA LYS A 169 -11.16 -1.90 -18.95
C LYS A 169 -11.34 -2.82 -17.74
N GLU A 170 -10.46 -2.71 -16.76
CA GLU A 170 -10.40 -3.55 -15.57
C GLU A 170 -10.90 -2.81 -14.31
N GLY A 171 -11.29 -1.54 -14.44
CA GLY A 171 -11.70 -0.69 -13.31
C GLY A 171 -10.55 -0.43 -12.32
N ILE A 172 -9.31 -0.37 -12.81
CA ILE A 172 -8.10 -0.09 -12.01
C ILE A 172 -7.63 1.33 -12.32
N ILE A 173 -7.18 2.05 -11.29
CA ILE A 173 -6.58 3.38 -11.43
C ILE A 173 -5.06 3.23 -11.50
N GLY A 174 -4.45 3.78 -12.54
CA GLY A 174 -2.99 3.97 -12.61
C GLY A 174 -2.57 5.22 -11.85
N VAL A 175 -1.54 5.13 -11.02
CA VAL A 175 -0.90 6.29 -10.37
C VAL A 175 0.57 6.35 -10.74
N ILE A 176 1.16 7.54 -10.66
CA ILE A 176 2.59 7.78 -10.86
C ILE A 176 3.16 8.38 -9.59
N GLU A 177 4.41 8.05 -9.26
CA GLU A 177 5.07 8.53 -8.04
C GLU A 177 6.46 9.07 -8.40
N PRO A 178 6.68 10.39 -8.23
CA PRO A 178 8.02 10.93 -8.28
C PRO A 178 8.87 10.40 -7.12
N LEU A 179 10.05 9.86 -7.42
CA LEU A 179 10.97 9.35 -6.41
C LEU A 179 12.14 10.30 -6.17
N CYS A 180 12.48 10.47 -4.90
CA CYS A 180 13.60 11.32 -4.48
C CYS A 180 14.95 10.79 -4.99
N GLU A 181 15.77 11.65 -5.59
CA GLU A 181 17.05 11.28 -6.20
C GLU A 181 18.04 10.68 -5.19
N GLN A 182 17.97 11.11 -3.94
CA GLN A 182 18.77 10.58 -2.83
C GLN A 182 18.44 9.12 -2.50
N VAL A 183 17.21 8.67 -2.80
CA VAL A 183 16.73 7.31 -2.54
C VAL A 183 16.86 6.42 -3.78
N ARG A 184 16.61 6.99 -4.97
CA ARG A 184 16.64 6.30 -6.27
C ARG A 184 17.29 7.17 -7.34
N ARG A 185 18.62 7.28 -7.28
CA ARG A 185 19.39 8.01 -8.28
C ARG A 185 19.23 7.38 -9.67
N GLY A 186 18.85 8.19 -10.66
CA GLY A 186 18.63 7.74 -12.03
C GLY A 186 17.26 7.14 -12.31
N TYR A 187 16.29 7.28 -11.39
CA TYR A 187 14.88 7.02 -11.68
C TYR A 187 14.28 8.16 -12.51
N PHE A 188 13.49 7.83 -13.53
CA PHE A 188 13.04 8.80 -14.53
C PHE A 188 12.19 9.94 -13.97
N LEU A 189 11.18 9.61 -13.16
CA LEU A 189 10.25 10.57 -12.58
C LEU A 189 10.74 10.96 -11.20
N ASN A 190 11.44 12.09 -11.07
CA ASN A 190 12.14 12.44 -9.83
C ASN A 190 11.76 13.79 -9.21
N SER A 191 10.75 14.48 -9.76
CA SER A 191 10.17 15.67 -9.16
C SER A 191 8.66 15.75 -9.39
N TYR A 192 7.95 16.52 -8.57
CA TYR A 192 6.51 16.73 -8.72
C TYR A 192 6.18 17.61 -9.94
N GLU A 193 7.06 18.56 -10.28
CA GLU A 193 6.92 19.40 -11.46
C GLU A 193 6.89 18.56 -12.73
N GLN A 194 7.77 17.55 -12.81
CA GLN A 194 7.76 16.56 -13.90
C GLN A 194 6.53 15.63 -13.84
N GLY A 195 5.89 15.46 -12.69
CA GLY A 195 4.67 14.65 -12.56
C GLY A 195 3.40 15.36 -13.05
N ASN A 196 3.46 16.67 -13.31
CA ASN A 196 2.31 17.48 -13.75
C ASN A 196 2.17 17.51 -15.30
N LEU A 197 2.58 16.44 -15.99
CA LEU A 197 2.49 16.28 -17.45
C LEU A 197 1.07 16.40 -17.99
#